data_AF-A0A5D0VAI7-F1
#
_entry.id   AF-A0A5D0VAI7-F1
#
_cell.length_a   1.000
_cell.length_b   1.000
_cell.length_c   1.000
_cell.angle_alpha   90.00
_cell.angle_beta   90.00
_cell.angle_gamma   90.00
#
_symmetry.space_group_name_H-M   'P 1'
#
loop_
_entity.id
_entity.type
_entity.pdbx_description
1 polymer ?
#
loop_
_entity_poly.entity_id
_entity_poly.type
_entity_poly.pdbx_seq_one_letter_code
_entity_poly.pdbx_strand_id
1 'polypeptide(L)'
;MNKAGEFYMIHLMRGCLGVEGETERVVALLHDIVEDGHMRMVEIEESFDGEAVGAVAAITKRKGETYPDYLARVKANKTTLVVKLSDIADNSCEPRLSKIDTQTADRLREKYGQAREYLGRD
;
A
#
# COMPACT_ATOMS: atom_id res chain seq x y z
N MET A 1 -1.59 -2.74 16.68
CA MET A 1 -1.89 -4.02 16.02
C MET A 1 -2.58 -3.73 14.69
N ASN A 2 -2.29 -4.47 13.63
CA ASN A 2 -3.01 -4.35 12.37
C ASN A 2 -4.40 -5.01 12.47
N LYS A 3 -5.19 -4.96 11.39
CA LYS A 3 -6.54 -5.54 11.31
C LYS A 3 -6.59 -7.06 11.58
N ALA A 4 -5.46 -7.76 11.43
CA ALA A 4 -5.33 -9.20 11.68
C ALA A 4 -4.78 -9.53 13.07
N GLY A 5 -4.64 -8.53 13.96
CA GLY A 5 -4.12 -8.73 15.31
C GLY A 5 -2.62 -8.96 15.37
N GLU A 6 -1.84 -8.47 14.40
CA GLU A 6 -0.38 -8.58 14.39
C GLU A 6 0.29 -7.25 14.72
N PHE A 7 1.54 -7.27 15.18
CA PHE A 7 2.30 -6.03 15.37
C PHE A 7 2.42 -5.25 14.06
N TYR A 8 2.22 -3.94 14.12
CA TYR A 8 2.24 -3.06 12.93
C TYR A 8 3.55 -3.19 12.14
N MET A 9 4.67 -3.29 12.84
CA MET A 9 5.99 -3.52 12.24
C MET A 9 6.04 -4.77 11.33
N ILE A 10 5.31 -5.83 11.66
CA ILE A 10 5.30 -7.06 10.83
C ILE A 10 4.65 -6.76 9.47
N HIS A 11 3.58 -5.96 9.44
CA HIS A 11 2.92 -5.54 8.22
C HIS A 11 3.87 -4.74 7.32
N LEU A 12 4.56 -3.75 7.88
CA LEU A 12 5.54 -2.95 7.15
C LEU A 12 6.67 -3.82 6.56
N MET A 13 7.19 -4.75 7.36
CA MET A 13 8.27 -5.63 6.92
C MET A 13 7.84 -6.57 5.79
N ARG A 14 6.59 -7.08 5.79
CA ARG A 14 6.08 -7.90 4.68
C ARG A 14 5.98 -7.12 3.38
N GLY A 15 5.47 -5.89 3.43
CA GLY A 15 5.44 -5.01 2.27
C GLY A 15 6.85 -4.76 1.70
N CYS A 16 7.81 -4.46 2.58
CA CYS A 16 9.21 -4.27 2.21
C CYS A 16 9.87 -5.52 1.61
N LEU A 17 9.61 -6.71 2.18
CA LEU A 17 10.14 -7.97 1.67
C LEU A 17 9.44 -8.46 0.40
N GLY A 18 8.26 -7.94 0.09
CA GLY A 18 7.50 -8.26 -1.12
C GLY A 18 7.91 -7.45 -2.36
N VAL A 19 8.99 -6.66 -2.28
CA VAL A 19 9.53 -5.85 -3.38
C VAL A 19 11.06 -5.91 -3.40
N GLU A 20 11.66 -5.59 -4.55
CA GLU A 20 13.10 -5.80 -4.78
C GLU A 20 13.88 -4.49 -4.76
N GLY A 21 13.35 -3.42 -5.35
CA GLY A 21 14.03 -2.14 -5.50
C GLY A 21 14.18 -1.37 -4.18
N GLU A 22 15.27 -0.63 -4.04
CA GLU A 22 15.53 0.19 -2.85
C GLU A 22 14.44 1.25 -2.64
N THR A 23 14.11 2.02 -3.68
CA THR A 23 13.01 3.00 -3.64
C THR A 23 11.67 2.33 -3.34
N GLU A 24 11.40 1.16 -3.91
CA GLU A 24 10.17 0.40 -3.64
C GLU A 24 10.07 0.00 -2.17
N ARG A 25 11.18 -0.45 -1.57
CA ARG A 25 11.25 -0.80 -0.15
C ARG A 25 11.00 0.40 0.75
N VAL A 26 11.61 1.55 0.44
CA VAL A 26 11.36 2.82 1.15
C VAL A 26 9.87 3.18 1.09
N VAL A 27 9.28 3.16 -0.10
CA VAL A 27 7.85 3.49 -0.29
C VAL A 27 6.94 2.47 0.42
N ALA A 28 7.26 1.18 0.35
CA ALA A 28 6.52 0.12 1.04
C ALA A 28 6.52 0.31 2.57
N LEU A 29 7.63 0.74 3.15
CA LEU A 29 7.71 1.05 4.58
C LEU A 29 6.96 2.33 4.97
N LEU A 30 6.92 3.33 4.10
CA LEU A 30 6.43 4.67 4.44
C LEU A 30 4.94 4.89 4.14
N HIS A 31 4.37 4.22 3.14
CA HIS A 31 3.04 4.58 2.66
C HIS A 31 1.95 4.49 3.75
N ASP A 32 1.92 3.41 4.53
CA ASP A 32 0.99 3.27 5.65
C ASP A 32 1.32 4.19 6.83
N ILE A 33 2.60 4.45 7.09
CA ILE A 33 3.02 5.39 8.15
C ILE A 33 2.45 6.79 7.87
N VAL A 34 2.49 7.22 6.60
CA VAL A 34 1.92 8.50 6.17
C VAL A 34 0.39 8.45 6.15
N GLU A 35 -0.21 7.36 5.63
CA GLU A 35 -1.68 7.22 5.56
C GLU A 35 -2.34 7.14 6.95
N ASP A 36 -1.67 6.51 7.91
CA ASP A 36 -2.09 6.42 9.32
C ASP A 36 -1.77 7.68 10.14
N GLY A 37 -1.06 8.65 9.55
CA GLY A 37 -0.74 9.93 10.19
C GLY A 37 0.38 9.87 11.23
N HIS A 38 1.22 8.84 11.19
CA HIS A 38 2.42 8.73 12.04
C HIS A 38 3.56 9.63 11.58
N MET A 39 3.55 10.06 10.32
CA MET A 39 4.54 10.95 9.73
C MET A 39 3.90 11.82 8.66
N ARG A 40 4.33 13.07 8.52
CA ARG A 40 3.81 14.01 7.51
C ARG A 40 4.72 14.02 6.29
N MET A 41 4.16 14.40 5.14
CA MET A 41 4.93 14.50 3.89
C MET A 41 6.16 15.41 3.99
N VAL A 42 6.10 16.50 4.76
CA VAL A 42 7.27 17.39 4.98
C VAL A 42 8.45 16.66 5.63
N GLU A 43 8.19 15.71 6.53
CA GLU A 43 9.25 14.93 7.18
C GLU A 43 9.86 13.92 6.20
N ILE A 44 9.08 13.46 5.21
CA ILE A 44 9.56 12.59 4.12
C ILE A 44 10.46 13.40 3.18
N GLU A 45 10.04 14.61 2.83
CA GLU A 45 10.77 15.55 1.97
C GLU A 45 12.14 15.93 2.55
N GLU A 46 12.26 16.03 3.87
CA GLU A 46 13.52 16.35 4.55
C GLU A 46 14.48 15.14 4.68
N SER A 47 13.96 13.91 4.56
CA SER A 47 14.70 12.68 4.93
C SER A 47 15.07 11.79 3.74
N PHE A 48 14.37 11.90 2.61
CA PHE A 48 14.52 11.00 1.46
C PHE A 48 14.73 11.75 0.15
N ASP A 49 15.21 11.05 -0.88
CA ASP A 49 15.39 11.63 -2.20
C ASP A 49 14.06 11.95 -2.91
N GLY A 50 14.15 12.73 -3.99
CA GLY A 50 12.96 13.17 -4.74
C GLY A 50 12.18 12.02 -5.39
N GLU A 51 12.82 10.89 -5.69
CA GLU A 51 12.14 9.74 -6.27
C GLU A 51 11.24 9.05 -5.23
N ALA A 52 11.79 8.78 -4.05
CA ALA A 52 11.05 8.23 -2.92
C ALA A 52 9.94 9.18 -2.47
N VAL A 53 10.23 10.48 -2.30
CA VAL A 53 9.23 11.50 -1.95
C VAL A 53 8.07 11.52 -2.95
N GLY A 54 8.39 11.57 -4.24
CA GLY A 54 7.38 11.57 -5.30
C GLY A 54 6.53 10.30 -5.32
N ALA A 55 7.13 9.14 -5.06
CA ALA A 55 6.42 7.86 -4.99
C ALA A 55 5.53 7.75 -3.73
N VAL A 56 6.02 8.17 -2.55
CA VAL A 56 5.19 8.22 -1.33
C VAL A 56 3.98 9.14 -1.53
N ALA A 57 4.20 10.34 -2.07
CA ALA A 57 3.12 11.29 -2.37
C ALA A 57 2.10 10.73 -3.38
N ALA A 58 2.55 9.90 -4.33
CA ALA A 58 1.68 9.30 -5.34
C ALA A 58 0.84 8.14 -4.78
N ILE A 59 1.42 7.31 -3.89
CA ILE A 59 0.73 6.15 -3.30
C ILE A 59 -0.15 6.49 -2.09
N THR A 60 0.08 7.62 -1.43
CA THR A 60 -0.81 8.11 -0.37
C THR A 60 -2.12 8.64 -0.97
N LYS A 61 -3.25 8.14 -0.46
CA LYS A 61 -4.57 8.59 -0.91
C LYS A 61 -4.86 10.01 -0.43
N ARG A 62 -5.39 10.86 -1.33
CA ARG A 62 -5.74 12.25 -0.99
C ARG A 62 -7.12 12.33 -0.36
N LYS A 63 -7.33 13.32 0.52
CA LYS A 63 -8.65 13.58 1.10
C LYS A 63 -9.64 13.98 0.00
N GLY A 64 -10.79 13.32 -0.04
CA GLY A 64 -11.84 13.56 -1.05
C GLY A 64 -11.60 12.88 -2.39
N GLU A 65 -10.51 12.14 -2.56
CA GLU A 65 -10.20 11.45 -3.80
C GLU A 65 -11.03 10.18 -4.00
N THR A 66 -11.54 10.01 -5.22
CA THR A 66 -12.25 8.80 -5.62
C THR A 66 -11.29 7.62 -5.72
N TYR A 67 -11.78 6.41 -5.48
CA TYR A 67 -10.93 5.21 -5.56
C TYR A 67 -10.37 4.97 -6.98
N PRO A 68 -11.13 5.19 -8.09
CA PRO A 68 -10.59 5.12 -9.44
C PRO A 68 -9.47 6.14 -9.72
N ASP A 69 -9.65 7.40 -9.33
CA ASP A 69 -8.61 8.43 -9.55
C ASP A 69 -7.33 8.13 -8.76
N TYR A 70 -7.50 7.63 -7.54
CA TYR A 70 -6.40 7.14 -6.72
C TYR A 70 -5.62 6.02 -7.43
N LEU A 71 -6.32 4.97 -7.90
CA LEU A 71 -5.68 3.85 -8.60
C LEU A 71 -5.02 4.30 -9.91
N ALA A 72 -5.63 5.24 -10.64
CA ALA A 72 -5.05 5.80 -11.87
C ALA A 72 -3.72 6.50 -11.59
N ARG A 73 -3.63 7.31 -10.52
CA ARG A 73 -2.35 7.93 -10.11
C ARG A 73 -1.31 6.89 -9.71
N VAL A 74 -1.71 5.90 -8.90
CA VAL A 74 -0.80 4.82 -8.47
C VAL A 74 -0.28 4.03 -9.68
N LYS A 75 -1.12 3.77 -10.68
CA LYS A 75 -0.74 3.05 -11.90
C LYS A 75 0.24 3.84 -12.78
N ALA A 76 0.17 5.18 -12.75
CA ALA A 76 1.02 6.04 -13.57
C ALA A 76 2.49 6.11 -13.10
N ASN A 77 2.79 5.68 -11.87
CA ASN A 77 4.16 5.60 -11.35
C ASN A 77 4.57 4.14 -11.13
N LYS A 78 5.70 3.74 -11.73
CA LYS A 78 6.17 2.34 -11.74
C LYS A 78 6.44 1.82 -10.33
N THR A 79 7.11 2.61 -9.49
CA THR A 79 7.42 2.27 -8.10
C THR A 79 6.15 2.07 -7.29
N THR A 80 5.18 2.99 -7.41
CA THR A 80 3.92 2.87 -6.67
C THR A 80 3.05 1.71 -7.15
N LEU A 81 3.09 1.39 -8.45
CA LEU A 81 2.41 0.23 -9.00
C LEU A 81 2.93 -1.07 -8.39
N VAL A 82 4.25 -1.26 -8.35
CA VAL A 82 4.87 -2.46 -7.76
C VAL A 82 4.54 -2.57 -6.28
N VAL A 83 4.71 -1.48 -5.52
CA VAL A 83 4.40 -1.46 -4.09
C VAL A 83 2.92 -1.72 -3.84
N LYS A 84 2.00 -1.12 -4.61
CA LYS A 84 0.57 -1.32 -4.40
C LYS A 84 0.13 -2.75 -4.71
N LEU A 85 0.71 -3.37 -5.74
CA LEU A 85 0.44 -4.78 -6.05
C LEU A 85 0.95 -5.71 -4.93
N SER A 86 2.09 -5.39 -4.33
CA SER A 86 2.64 -6.12 -3.19
C SER A 86 1.76 -5.98 -1.93
N ASP A 87 1.35 -4.75 -1.59
CA ASP A 87 0.41 -4.45 -0.50
C ASP A 87 -0.93 -5.19 -0.69
N ILE A 88 -1.47 -5.19 -1.90
CA ILE A 88 -2.69 -5.92 -2.22
C ILE A 88 -2.48 -7.44 -2.05
N ALA A 89 -1.36 -7.99 -2.53
CA ALA A 89 -1.08 -9.42 -2.37
C ALA A 89 -1.00 -9.83 -0.89
N ASP A 90 -0.35 -9.03 -0.05
CA ASP A 90 -0.30 -9.27 1.39
C ASP A 90 -1.70 -9.14 2.03
N ASN A 91 -2.44 -8.07 1.72
CA ASN A 91 -3.76 -7.81 2.32
C ASN A 91 -4.86 -8.79 1.86
N SER A 92 -4.69 -9.41 0.70
CA SER A 92 -5.65 -10.36 0.12
C SER A 92 -5.29 -11.83 0.37
N CYS A 93 -4.19 -12.12 1.08
CA CYS A 93 -3.80 -13.51 1.33
C CYS A 93 -4.75 -14.23 2.31
N GLU A 94 -5.09 -15.48 1.99
CA GLU A 94 -6.09 -16.26 2.73
C GLU A 94 -5.74 -16.48 4.22
N PRO A 95 -4.47 -16.69 4.62
CA PRO A 95 -4.10 -16.74 6.04
C PRO A 95 -4.39 -15.46 6.82
N ARG A 96 -4.45 -14.29 6.16
CA ARG A 96 -4.85 -13.03 6.80
C ARG A 96 -6.36 -12.83 6.78
N LEU A 97 -7.01 -13.14 5.66
CA LEU A 97 -8.46 -13.03 5.51
C LEU A 97 -9.21 -13.96 6.49
N SER A 98 -8.67 -15.14 6.78
CA SER A 98 -9.22 -16.08 7.76
C SER A 98 -9.15 -15.59 9.22
N LYS A 99 -8.36 -14.54 9.52
CA LYS A 99 -8.23 -13.95 10.87
C LYS A 99 -9.20 -12.78 11.11
N ILE A 100 -9.97 -12.37 10.11
CA ILE A 100 -10.94 -11.28 10.20
C ILE A 100 -12.35 -11.82 9.95
N ASP A 101 -13.38 -11.03 10.28
CA ASP A 101 -14.76 -11.45 10.07
C ASP A 101 -15.08 -11.68 8.58
N THR A 102 -15.96 -12.63 8.30
CA THR A 102 -16.27 -13.08 6.93
C THR A 102 -16.76 -11.94 6.04
N GLN A 103 -17.59 -11.05 6.57
CA GLN A 103 -18.13 -9.93 5.79
C GLN A 103 -17.03 -8.95 5.35
N THR A 104 -16.10 -8.63 6.26
CA THR A 104 -14.93 -7.81 5.93
C THR A 104 -14.01 -8.53 4.96
N ALA A 105 -13.77 -9.84 5.15
CA ALA A 105 -12.94 -10.64 4.27
C ALA A 105 -13.47 -10.64 2.83
N ASP A 106 -14.77 -10.89 2.63
CA ASP A 106 -15.39 -10.91 1.30
C ASP A 106 -15.32 -9.55 0.61
N ARG A 107 -15.59 -8.47 1.35
CA ARG A 107 -15.43 -7.11 0.83
C ARG A 107 -13.99 -6.80 0.41
N LEU A 108 -13.00 -7.26 1.17
CA LEU A 108 -11.60 -7.06 0.82
C LEU A 108 -11.20 -7.90 -0.41
N ARG A 109 -11.68 -9.13 -0.53
CA ARG A 109 -11.47 -9.96 -1.74
C ARG A 109 -11.99 -9.26 -2.98
N GLU A 110 -13.23 -8.78 -2.95
CA GLU A 110 -13.83 -8.08 -4.09
C GLU A 110 -13.06 -6.79 -4.42
N LYS A 111 -12.84 -5.92 -3.42
CA LYS A 111 -12.12 -4.65 -3.61
C LYS A 111 -10.72 -4.86 -4.20
N TYR A 112 -9.98 -5.84 -3.69
CA TYR A 112 -8.61 -6.09 -4.12
C TYR A 112 -8.54 -6.88 -5.42
N GLY A 113 -9.52 -7.72 -5.74
CA GLY A 113 -9.68 -8.33 -7.05
C GLY A 113 -9.82 -7.28 -8.15
N GLN A 114 -10.79 -6.37 -7.98
CA GLN A 114 -11.01 -5.25 -8.92
C GLN A 114 -9.76 -4.36 -9.08
N ALA A 115 -9.05 -4.10 -7.98
CA ALA A 115 -7.82 -3.31 -8.03
C ALA A 115 -6.71 -4.01 -8.82
N ARG A 116 -6.53 -5.34 -8.65
CA ARG A 116 -5.52 -6.11 -9.39
C ARG A 116 -5.79 -6.14 -10.89
N GLU A 117 -7.05 -6.38 -11.27
CA GLU A 117 -7.51 -6.33 -12.67
C GLU A 117 -7.19 -4.96 -13.30
N TYR A 118 -7.53 -3.87 -12.59
CA TYR A 118 -7.24 -2.52 -13.08
C TYR A 118 -5.74 -2.22 -13.19
N LEU A 119 -4.93 -2.69 -12.24
CA LEU A 119 -3.49 -2.41 -12.17
C LEU A 119 -2.66 -3.27 -13.14
N GLY A 120 -3.22 -4.33 -13.72
CA GLY A 120 -2.59 -5.09 -14.80
C GLY A 120 -1.71 -6.26 -14.34
N ARG A 121 -2.17 -7.03 -13.34
CA ARG A 121 -1.62 -8.36 -13.02
C ARG A 121 -2.72 -9.40 -13.07
N ASP A 122 -2.78 -10.11 -14.19
CA ASP A 122 -3.29 -11.48 -14.26
C ASP A 122 -2.14 -12.45 -13.89
#